data_AF-A0ABD6NYG7-F1
#
_entry.id   AF-A0ABD6NYG7-F1
#
_cell.length_a   1.000
_cell.length_b   1.000
_cell.length_c   1.000
_cell.angle_alpha   90.00
_cell.angle_beta   90.00
_cell.angle_gamma   90.00
#
_symmetry.space_group_name_H-M   'P 1'
#
loop_
_entity.id
_entity.type
_entity.pdbx_description
1 polymer ?
#
loop_
_entity_poly.entity_id
_entity_poly.type
_entity_poly.pdbx_seq_one_letter_code
_entity_poly.pdbx_strand_id
1 'polypeptide(L)'
;MYYLIKPDCTVLWSDASEYMIERLQKDHPELDIDLRRLDWKPSERSFDAGLLNTALRYGVAVTDGLVVSGRALVPLDYFRNMEAIERKEVKRDSTNVPHADLFEAMMPGWKQSTKELDARVLEAQRSTVERAKREMLEAFSKPINPALSEHWQDLGGSIPPQPPAS
;
A
#
# COMPACT_ATOMS: atom_id res chain seq x y z
N MET A 1 -4.82 -10.66 -8.19
CA MET A 1 -4.48 -9.45 -8.96
C MET A 1 -2.98 -9.27 -8.93
N TYR A 2 -2.41 -8.95 -10.08
CA TYR A 2 -0.99 -8.64 -10.24
C TYR A 2 -0.82 -7.24 -10.81
N TYR A 3 0.35 -6.66 -10.56
CA TYR A 3 0.80 -5.41 -11.15
C TYR A 3 2.09 -5.66 -11.93
N LEU A 4 2.18 -5.12 -13.14
CA LEU A 4 3.40 -5.04 -13.93
C LEU A 4 3.92 -3.62 -13.87
N ILE A 5 5.17 -3.49 -13.44
CA ILE A 5 5.87 -2.23 -13.28
C ILE A 5 6.97 -2.16 -14.35
N LYS A 6 6.93 -1.13 -15.18
CA LYS A 6 7.87 -0.93 -16.28
C LYS A 6 8.86 0.21 -15.96
N PRO A 7 10.09 0.18 -16.52
CA PRO A 7 11.14 1.18 -16.26
C PRO A 7 10.73 2.62 -16.60
N ASP A 8 9.82 2.79 -17.56
CA ASP A 8 9.24 4.08 -17.96
C ASP A 8 8.18 4.62 -16.97
N CYS A 9 8.11 4.04 -15.77
CA CYS A 9 7.12 4.33 -14.74
C CYS A 9 5.67 3.96 -15.10
N THR A 10 5.46 3.17 -16.15
CA THR A 10 4.13 2.62 -16.45
C THR A 10 3.77 1.53 -15.45
N VAL A 11 2.52 1.56 -14.95
CA VAL A 11 1.96 0.51 -14.10
C VAL A 11 0.74 -0.09 -14.80
N LEU A 12 0.78 -1.39 -15.01
CA LEU A 12 -0.34 -2.16 -15.55
C LEU A 12 -0.85 -3.12 -14.47
N TRP A 13 -2.11 -3.54 -14.57
CA TRP A 13 -2.70 -4.52 -13.67
C TRP A 13 -3.37 -5.64 -14.44
N SER A 14 -3.50 -6.80 -13.80
CA SER A 14 -4.27 -7.93 -14.30
C SER A 14 -5.08 -8.54 -13.16
N ASP A 15 -6.34 -8.91 -13.45
CA ASP A 15 -7.27 -9.56 -12.53
C ASP A 15 -6.96 -11.05 -12.30
N ALA A 16 -5.88 -11.56 -12.90
CA ALA A 16 -5.39 -12.91 -12.69
C ALA A 16 -5.36 -13.30 -11.19
N SER A 17 -5.97 -14.46 -10.90
CA SER A 17 -6.09 -14.97 -9.54
C SER A 17 -4.75 -15.49 -9.05
N GLU A 18 -4.21 -14.84 -8.02
CA GLU A 18 -2.97 -15.24 -7.36
C GLU A 18 -3.09 -16.65 -6.79
N TYR A 19 -4.21 -16.94 -6.13
CA TYR A 19 -4.48 -18.28 -5.60
C TYR A 19 -4.43 -19.36 -6.69
N MET A 20 -4.97 -19.09 -7.88
CA MET A 20 -4.95 -20.04 -8.98
C MET A 20 -3.53 -20.24 -9.52
N ILE A 21 -2.75 -19.16 -9.66
CA ILE A 21 -1.35 -19.23 -10.13
C ILE A 21 -0.48 -19.97 -9.11
N GLU A 22 -0.57 -19.63 -7.82
CA GLU A 22 0.15 -20.31 -6.75
C GLU A 22 -0.21 -21.80 -6.67
N ARG A 23 -1.50 -22.12 -6.81
CA ARG A 23 -1.96 -23.51 -6.83
C ARG A 23 -1.44 -24.26 -8.04
N LEU A 24 -1.48 -23.66 -9.24
CA LEU A 24 -0.93 -24.26 -10.45
C LEU A 24 0.58 -24.53 -10.32
N GLN A 25 1.36 -23.58 -9.79
CA GLN A 25 2.79 -23.79 -9.56
C GLN A 25 3.07 -24.91 -8.55
N LYS A 26 2.20 -25.03 -7.53
CA LYS A 26 2.33 -26.08 -6.51
C LYS A 26 1.95 -27.46 -7.05
N ASP A 27 0.84 -27.54 -7.78
CA ASP A 27 0.28 -28.79 -8.31
C ASP A 27 1.08 -29.27 -9.54
N HIS A 28 1.72 -28.35 -10.27
CA HIS A 28 2.51 -28.59 -11.50
C HIS A 28 3.81 -27.76 -11.53
N PRO A 29 4.82 -28.10 -10.71
CA PRO A 29 6.08 -27.34 -10.63
C PRO A 29 6.90 -27.35 -11.93
N GLU A 30 6.62 -28.29 -12.85
CA GLU A 30 7.22 -28.36 -14.18
C GLU A 30 6.68 -27.29 -15.15
N LEU A 31 5.53 -26.69 -14.85
CA LEU A 31 4.94 -25.65 -15.70
C LEU A 31 5.60 -24.30 -15.40
N ASP A 32 6.34 -23.80 -16.38
CA ASP A 32 6.81 -22.41 -16.37
C ASP A 32 5.63 -21.47 -16.69
N ILE A 33 5.10 -20.81 -15.65
CA ILE A 33 3.98 -19.88 -15.80
C ILE A 33 4.53 -18.52 -16.25
N ASP A 34 4.35 -18.23 -17.53
CA ASP A 34 4.73 -16.96 -18.11
C ASP A 34 3.75 -15.83 -17.74
N LEU A 35 4.09 -15.07 -16.69
CA LEU A 35 3.32 -13.92 -16.22
C LEU A 35 3.20 -12.78 -17.25
N ARG A 36 3.99 -12.77 -18.32
CA ARG A 36 3.87 -11.76 -19.40
C ARG A 36 2.57 -11.92 -20.19
N ARG A 37 2.02 -13.13 -20.22
CA ARG A 37 0.86 -13.48 -21.06
C ARG A 37 -0.48 -13.17 -20.39
N LEU A 38 -0.45 -12.58 -19.19
CA LEU A 38 -1.65 -12.09 -18.53
C LEU A 38 -2.27 -10.94 -19.33
N ASP A 39 -3.58 -10.76 -19.18
CA ASP A 39 -4.31 -9.63 -19.78
C ASP A 39 -4.01 -8.36 -18.97
N TRP A 40 -3.02 -7.60 -19.42
CA TRP A 40 -2.54 -6.38 -18.79
C TRP A 40 -3.34 -5.16 -19.23
N LYS A 41 -3.87 -4.42 -18.25
CA LYS A 41 -4.64 -3.18 -18.46
C LYS A 41 -3.96 -2.01 -17.76
N PRO A 42 -4.12 -0.77 -18.25
CA PRO A 42 -3.66 0.41 -17.54
C PRO A 42 -4.18 0.45 -16.10
N SER A 43 -3.29 0.70 -15.14
CA SER A 43 -3.63 0.78 -13.72
C SER A 43 -3.97 2.21 -13.31
N GLU A 44 -4.94 2.36 -12.41
CA GLU A 44 -5.19 3.63 -11.72
C GLU A 44 -4.09 3.95 -10.69
N ARG A 45 -3.37 2.92 -10.21
CA ARG A 45 -2.23 3.11 -9.30
C ARG A 45 -1.08 3.76 -10.07
N SER A 46 -0.63 4.92 -9.58
CA SER A 46 0.60 5.57 -10.07
C SER A 46 1.86 4.83 -9.61
N PHE A 47 2.92 4.94 -10.39
CA PHE A 47 4.24 4.48 -9.98
C PHE A 47 4.75 5.29 -8.78
N ASP A 48 5.30 4.61 -7.78
CA ASP A 48 5.97 5.24 -6.64
C ASP A 48 7.08 4.36 -6.06
N ALA A 49 7.95 4.95 -5.24
CA ALA A 49 9.10 4.26 -4.67
C ALA A 49 8.72 3.08 -3.77
N GLY A 50 7.56 3.11 -3.10
CA GLY A 50 7.08 2.01 -2.26
C GLY A 50 6.63 0.82 -3.09
N LEU A 51 5.94 1.07 -4.22
CA LEU A 51 5.57 0.05 -5.20
C LEU A 51 6.83 -0.65 -5.75
N LEU A 52 7.82 0.11 -6.20
CA LEU A 52 9.07 -0.46 -6.72
C LEU A 52 9.85 -1.21 -5.62
N ASN A 53 9.97 -0.66 -4.41
CA ASN A 53 10.60 -1.37 -3.29
C ASN A 53 9.92 -2.70 -2.98
N THR A 54 8.60 -2.76 -3.05
CA THR A 54 7.85 -3.99 -2.82
C THR A 54 8.12 -5.00 -3.95
N ALA A 55 8.10 -4.56 -5.20
CA ALA A 55 8.40 -5.41 -6.36
C ALA A 55 9.83 -5.95 -6.35
N LEU A 56 10.82 -5.15 -5.94
CA LEU A 56 12.20 -5.58 -5.78
C LEU A 56 12.41 -6.62 -4.67
N ARG A 57 11.45 -6.77 -3.73
CA ARG A 57 11.52 -7.75 -2.62
C ARG A 57 10.66 -8.99 -2.87
N TYR A 58 9.51 -8.82 -3.52
CA TYR A 58 8.47 -9.87 -3.63
C TYR A 58 8.04 -10.16 -5.06
N GLY A 59 8.53 -9.41 -6.03
CA GLY A 59 8.14 -9.56 -7.43
C GLY A 59 8.86 -10.69 -8.15
N VAL A 60 8.59 -10.75 -9.44
CA VAL A 60 9.15 -11.67 -10.42
C VAL A 60 9.63 -10.85 -11.61
N ALA A 61 10.86 -11.10 -12.06
CA ALA A 61 11.40 -10.47 -13.25
C ALA A 61 10.66 -10.97 -14.50
N VAL A 62 10.28 -10.04 -15.38
CA VAL A 62 9.77 -10.33 -16.72
C VAL A 62 10.51 -9.46 -17.73
N THR A 63 10.48 -9.84 -19.01
CA THR A 63 11.30 -9.22 -20.06
C THR A 63 11.21 -7.69 -20.13
N ASP A 64 10.06 -7.10 -19.81
CA ASP A 64 9.83 -5.66 -19.90
C ASP A 64 9.55 -4.98 -18.55
N GLY A 65 9.82 -5.65 -17.42
CA GLY A 65 9.62 -5.06 -16.10
C GLY A 65 9.65 -6.04 -14.94
N LEU A 66 8.91 -5.69 -13.89
CA LEU A 66 8.71 -6.49 -12.68
C LEU A 66 7.22 -6.74 -12.46
N VAL A 67 6.85 -8.00 -12.26
CA VAL A 67 5.49 -8.37 -11.85
C VAL A 67 5.45 -8.55 -10.33
N VAL A 68 4.47 -7.96 -9.66
CA VAL A 68 4.27 -8.11 -8.22
C VAL A 68 2.81 -8.43 -7.91
N SER A 69 2.59 -9.32 -6.94
CA SER A 69 1.24 -9.61 -6.46
C SER A 69 0.65 -8.41 -5.71
N GLY A 70 -0.65 -8.16 -5.91
CA GLY A 70 -1.40 -7.19 -5.10
C GLY A 70 -1.36 -7.50 -3.61
N ARG A 71 -1.26 -8.77 -3.21
CA ARG A 71 -1.13 -9.18 -1.80
C ARG A 71 0.12 -8.62 -1.14
N ALA A 72 1.23 -8.57 -1.88
CA ALA A 72 2.49 -8.01 -1.37
C ALA A 72 2.40 -6.50 -1.10
N LEU A 73 1.45 -5.80 -1.74
CA LEU A 73 1.24 -4.36 -1.58
C LEU A 73 0.29 -4.01 -0.43
N VAL A 74 -0.46 -4.99 0.09
CA VAL A 74 -1.46 -4.77 1.15
C VAL A 74 -0.90 -4.03 2.37
N PRO A 75 0.27 -4.39 2.94
CA PRO A 75 0.80 -3.68 4.10
C PRO A 75 1.10 -2.19 3.81
N LEU A 76 1.65 -1.91 2.62
CA LEU A 76 1.96 -0.55 2.18
C LEU A 76 0.69 0.29 2.00
N ASP A 77 -0.30 -0.27 1.30
CA ASP A 77 -1.56 0.43 1.04
C ASP A 77 -2.36 0.65 2.32
N TYR A 78 -2.39 -0.36 3.20
CA TYR A 78 -3.06 -0.26 4.48
C TYR A 78 -2.45 0.83 5.36
N PHE A 79 -1.11 0.89 5.46
CA PHE A 79 -0.43 1.98 6.17
C PHE A 79 -0.77 3.36 5.60
N ARG A 80 -0.67 3.53 4.27
CA ARG A 80 -1.01 4.82 3.61
C ARG A 80 -2.45 5.23 3.83
N ASN A 81 -3.38 4.29 3.79
CA ASN A 81 -4.79 4.54 4.07
C ASN A 81 -5.01 4.99 5.51
N MET A 82 -4.38 4.33 6.49
CA MET A 82 -4.49 4.70 7.90
C MET A 82 -3.86 6.07 8.17
N GLU A 83 -2.69 6.36 7.60
CA GLU A 83 -2.04 7.68 7.71
C GLU A 83 -2.88 8.79 7.06
N ALA A 84 -3.54 8.51 5.93
CA ALA A 84 -4.43 9.46 5.29
C ALA A 84 -5.69 9.73 6.12
N ILE A 85 -6.24 8.72 6.80
CA ILE A 85 -7.39 8.87 7.72
C ILE A 85 -6.98 9.69 8.94
N GLU A 86 -5.88 9.34 9.60
CA GLU A 86 -5.40 10.08 10.77
C GLU A 86 -5.13 11.55 10.44
N ARG A 87 -4.48 11.85 9.30
CA ARG A 87 -4.25 13.23 8.87
C ARG A 87 -5.53 14.03 8.64
N LYS A 88 -6.62 13.38 8.21
CA LYS A 88 -7.93 14.02 8.06
C LYS A 88 -8.57 14.28 9.43
N GLU A 89 -8.46 13.34 10.34
CA GLU A 89 -9.09 13.39 11.66
C GLU A 89 -8.36 14.36 12.60
N VAL A 90 -7.04 14.51 12.50
CA VAL A 90 -6.27 15.58 13.17
C VAL A 90 -6.80 16.96 12.82
N LYS A 91 -7.31 17.15 11.60
CA LYS A 91 -7.84 18.43 11.12
C LYS A 91 -9.34 18.61 11.38
N ARG A 92 -10.02 17.57 11.88
CA ARG A 92 -11.45 17.59 12.13
C ARG A 92 -11.72 18.31 13.45
N ASP A 93 -12.59 19.30 13.39
CA ASP A 93 -13.20 19.90 14.58
C ASP A 93 -14.70 19.60 14.52
N SER A 94 -15.15 18.57 15.24
CA SER A 94 -16.56 18.17 15.24
C SER A 94 -17.45 19.19 15.98
N THR A 95 -16.87 20.20 16.64
CA THR A 95 -17.63 21.29 17.26
C THR A 95 -17.93 22.45 16.31
N ASN A 96 -17.27 22.50 15.15
CA ASN A 96 -17.44 23.54 14.16
C ASN A 96 -18.46 23.15 13.07
N VAL A 97 -19.68 22.84 13.51
CA VAL A 97 -20.81 22.49 12.62
C VAL A 97 -21.86 23.61 12.59
N PRO A 98 -22.65 23.73 11.51
CA PRO A 98 -23.78 24.65 11.48
C PRO A 98 -24.69 24.45 12.69
N HIS A 99 -25.13 25.55 13.31
CA HIS A 99 -26.00 25.56 14.49
C HIS A 99 -25.39 24.93 15.76
N ALA A 100 -24.06 24.89 15.91
CA ALA A 100 -23.38 24.42 17.13
C ALA A 100 -23.91 25.07 18.43
N ASP A 101 -24.32 26.34 18.37
CA ASP A 101 -24.88 27.05 19.53
C ASP A 101 -26.29 26.55 19.91
N LEU A 102 -27.07 26.08 18.94
CA LEU A 102 -28.36 25.44 19.21
C LEU A 102 -28.16 24.10 19.91
N PHE A 103 -27.18 23.30 19.47
CA PHE A 103 -26.87 22.02 20.13
C PHE A 103 -26.39 22.22 21.56
N GLU A 104 -25.54 23.23 21.81
CA GLU A 104 -25.11 23.56 23.17
C GLU A 104 -26.28 24.05 24.04
N ALA A 105 -27.21 24.84 23.48
CA ALA A 105 -28.39 25.30 24.21
C ALA A 105 -29.37 24.16 24.55
N MET A 106 -29.50 23.16 23.67
CA MET A 106 -30.36 21.99 23.89
C MET A 106 -29.71 20.94 24.78
N MET A 107 -28.39 20.80 24.72
CA MET A 107 -27.60 19.82 25.46
C MET A 107 -26.35 20.52 26.03
N PRO A 108 -26.46 21.16 27.20
CA PRO A 108 -25.33 21.82 27.84
C PRO A 108 -24.16 20.86 28.04
N GLY A 109 -22.96 21.28 27.64
CA GLY A 109 -21.76 20.45 27.63
C GLY A 109 -21.51 19.67 26.34
N TRP A 110 -22.39 19.76 25.33
CA TRP A 110 -22.24 19.07 24.05
C TRP A 110 -20.90 19.36 23.36
N LYS A 111 -20.48 20.64 23.32
CA LYS A 111 -19.19 21.03 22.74
C LYS A 111 -18.01 20.36 23.48
N GLN A 112 -18.08 20.29 24.81
CA GLN A 112 -17.03 19.67 25.61
C GLN A 112 -16.99 18.16 25.39
N SER A 113 -18.13 17.47 25.49
CA SER A 113 -18.22 16.03 25.25
C SER A 113 -17.80 15.63 23.83
N THR A 114 -18.08 16.49 22.85
CA THR A 114 -17.64 16.29 21.46
C THR A 114 -16.12 16.41 21.32
N LYS A 115 -15.49 17.40 21.95
CA LYS A 115 -14.01 17.51 21.98
C LYS A 115 -13.34 16.32 22.67
N GLU A 116 -13.91 15.86 23.78
CA GLU A 116 -13.42 14.67 24.49
C GLU A 116 -13.60 13.40 23.65
N LEU A 117 -14.66 13.31 22.85
CA LEU A 117 -14.85 12.22 21.90
C LEU A 117 -13.84 12.28 20.75
N ASP A 118 -13.64 13.45 20.13
CA ASP A 118 -12.66 13.65 19.06
C ASP A 118 -11.25 13.26 19.54
N ALA A 119 -10.87 13.66 20.77
CA ALA A 119 -9.58 13.29 21.36
C ALA A 119 -9.42 11.77 21.53
N ARG A 120 -10.46 11.06 22.00
CA ARG A 120 -10.44 9.59 22.15
C ARG A 120 -10.37 8.88 20.81
N VAL A 121 -11.09 9.37 19.80
CA VAL A 121 -11.04 8.83 18.44
C VAL A 121 -9.64 8.99 17.86
N LEU A 122 -9.04 10.17 18.03
CA LEU A 122 -7.67 10.43 17.56
C LEU A 122 -6.65 9.52 18.25
N GLU A 123 -6.76 9.32 19.56
CA GLU A 123 -5.89 8.40 20.30
C GLU A 123 -6.03 6.94 19.82
N ALA A 124 -7.27 6.47 19.61
CA ALA A 124 -7.51 5.14 19.05
C ALA A 124 -6.92 4.98 17.64
N GLN A 125 -7.01 6.03 16.80
CA GLN A 125 -6.46 6.02 15.45
C GLN A 125 -4.93 5.97 15.44
N ARG A 126 -4.25 6.71 16.33
CA ARG A 126 -2.78 6.65 16.48
C ARG A 126 -2.30 5.23 16.69
N SER A 127 -2.96 4.48 17.57
CA SER A 127 -2.61 3.08 17.83
C SER A 127 -2.75 2.19 16.57
N THR A 128 -3.72 2.50 15.72
CA THR A 128 -3.97 1.79 14.45
C THR A 128 -2.92 2.12 13.40
N VAL A 129 -2.55 3.41 13.27
CA VAL A 129 -1.48 3.85 12.37
C VAL A 129 -0.14 3.23 12.77
N GLU A 130 0.19 3.24 14.06
CA GLU A 130 1.44 2.63 14.56
C GLU A 130 1.48 1.12 14.31
N ARG A 131 0.35 0.41 14.44
CA ARG A 131 0.28 -1.00 14.04
C ARG A 131 0.50 -1.18 12.54
N ALA A 132 -0.18 -0.41 11.71
CA ALA A 132 -0.05 -0.49 10.25
C ALA A 132 1.38 -0.17 9.78
N LYS A 133 2.04 0.79 10.44
CA LYS A 133 3.44 1.14 10.19
C LYS A 133 4.37 -0.02 10.51
N ARG A 134 4.17 -0.72 11.64
CA ARG A 134 4.96 -1.91 11.99
C ARG A 134 4.78 -3.02 10.96
N GLU A 135 3.56 -3.31 10.53
CA GLU A 135 3.27 -4.32 9.51
C GLU A 135 3.93 -3.96 8.16
N MET A 136 3.90 -2.69 7.76
CA MET A 136 4.61 -2.21 6.57
C MET A 136 6.13 -2.35 6.71
N LEU A 137 6.70 -1.97 7.86
CA LEU A 137 8.15 -2.10 8.11
C LEU A 137 8.59 -3.57 8.14
N GLU A 138 7.79 -4.45 8.73
CA GLU A 138 8.03 -5.90 8.72
C GLU A 138 8.04 -6.44 7.29
N ALA A 139 7.08 -6.05 6.44
CA ALA A 139 7.11 -6.39 5.02
C ALA A 139 8.35 -5.82 4.30
N PHE A 140 8.87 -4.68 4.74
CA PHE A 140 10.05 -4.06 4.12
C PHE A 140 11.38 -4.59 4.68
N SER A 141 11.35 -5.36 5.77
CA SER A 141 12.53 -5.95 6.39
C SER A 141 13.19 -7.02 5.52
N LYS A 142 12.42 -7.71 4.68
CA LYS A 142 12.96 -8.67 3.70
C LYS A 142 13.88 -7.92 2.74
N PRO A 143 15.18 -8.24 2.61
CA PRO A 143 16.10 -7.49 1.75
C PRO A 143 15.65 -7.46 0.28
N ILE A 144 16.04 -6.41 -0.45
CA ILE A 144 15.88 -6.34 -1.90
C ILE A 144 16.57 -7.56 -2.52
N ASN A 145 15.90 -8.22 -3.45
CA ASN A 145 16.49 -9.31 -4.20
C ASN A 145 17.51 -8.73 -5.20
N PRO A 146 18.82 -9.07 -5.08
CA PRO A 146 19.85 -8.54 -5.97
C PRO A 146 19.58 -8.82 -7.45
N ALA A 147 19.04 -10.00 -7.79
CA ALA A 147 18.74 -10.36 -9.17
C ALA A 147 17.61 -9.52 -9.77
N LEU A 148 16.58 -9.18 -8.98
CA LEU A 148 15.51 -8.29 -9.44
C LEU A 148 15.99 -6.84 -9.59
N SER A 149 16.91 -6.44 -8.71
CA SER A 149 17.55 -5.13 -8.73
C SER A 149 18.42 -4.95 -9.98
N GLU A 150 19.26 -5.93 -10.29
CA GLU A 150 20.09 -5.97 -11.50
C GLU A 150 19.22 -5.95 -12.75
N HIS A 151 18.23 -6.84 -12.83
CA HIS A 151 17.27 -6.88 -13.94
C HIS A 151 16.56 -5.53 -14.16
N TRP A 152 16.13 -4.87 -13.09
CA TRP A 152 15.50 -3.54 -13.18
C TRP A 152 16.46 -2.48 -13.75
N GLN A 153 17.73 -2.51 -13.35
CA GLN A 153 18.76 -1.60 -13.84
C GLN A 153 19.11 -1.87 -15.30
N ASP A 154 19.20 -3.15 -15.70
CA ASP A 154 19.47 -3.55 -17.09
C ASP A 154 18.38 -3.08 -18.05
N LEU A 155 17.15 -3.01 -17.57
CA LEU A 155 16.02 -2.43 -18.31
C LEU A 155 16.02 -0.89 -18.33
N GLY A 156 17.03 -0.24 -17.74
CA GLY A 156 17.16 1.22 -17.66
C GLY A 156 16.45 1.86 -16.46
N GLY A 157 15.96 1.07 -15.50
CA GLY A 157 15.30 1.54 -14.30
C GLY A 157 16.28 2.06 -13.23
N SER A 158 15.88 3.10 -12.50
CA SER A 158 16.64 3.59 -11.33
C SER A 158 16.12 2.96 -10.03
N ILE A 159 17.01 2.62 -9.11
CA ILE A 159 16.63 2.10 -7.79
C ILE A 159 16.40 3.29 -6.83
N PRO A 160 15.26 3.35 -6.12
CA PRO A 160 15.01 4.38 -5.13
C PRO A 160 15.92 4.19 -3.90
N PRO A 161 16.23 5.26 -3.15
CA PRO A 161 16.96 5.14 -1.90
C PRO A 161 16.24 4.16 -0.95
N GLN A 162 17.00 3.28 -0.30
CA GLN A 162 16.42 2.35 0.66
C GLN A 162 15.82 3.12 1.84
N PRO A 163 14.63 2.75 2.33
CA PRO A 163 14.13 3.29 3.59
C PRO A 163 15.10 2.90 4.73
N PRO A 164 15.22 3.73 5.77
CA PRO A 164 16.15 3.48 6.87
C PRO A 164 15.90 2.10 7.49
N ALA A 165 16.97 1.33 7.69
CA ALA A 165 16.91 0.08 8.44
C ALA A 165 16.35 0.36 9.84
N SER A 166 15.39 -0.45 10.26
CA SER A 166 14.79 -0.38 11.60
C SER A 166 15.81 -0.70 12.69
#